data_AF-A0A9X2H9L4-F1
#
_entry.id   AF-A0A9X2H9L4-F1
#
_cell.length_a   1.000
_cell.length_b   1.000
_cell.length_c   1.000
_cell.angle_alpha   90.00
_cell.angle_beta   90.00
_cell.angle_gamma   90.00
#
_symmetry.space_group_name_H-M   'P 1'
#
loop_
_entity.id
_entity.type
_entity.pdbx_description
1 polymer ?
#
loop_
_entity_poly.entity_id
_entity_poly.type
_entity_poly.pdbx_seq_one_letter_code
_entity_poly.pdbx_strand_id
1 'polypeptide(L)'
;MINFFVCPKISNIALKSLVWFMTIKSNLSIEQRLELVCEAIRYCQKVRNMGMVKAAWSKALREPIFFMWERRNGGKRTAAQFQSLNASGRDWGSREIVYDHAVPFTSLSDDLMAIANPKPEVVREILDKKLVCCVITKDEDRALIKAGLNSKMPEAWDGEDPFARYKSVGIKFEPNPRWKYEPRNRIISSVSSDTSPA
;
A
#
# COMPACT_ATOMS: atom_id res chain seq x y z
N MET A 1 0.89 -3.55 -56.31
CA MET A 1 1.08 -4.75 -55.47
C MET A 1 1.49 -4.30 -54.07
N ILE A 2 0.56 -4.30 -53.11
CA ILE A 2 0.80 -3.93 -51.72
C ILE A 2 0.96 -5.23 -50.94
N ASN A 3 2.18 -5.56 -50.51
CA ASN A 3 2.42 -6.66 -49.58
C ASN A 3 2.27 -6.14 -48.15
N PHE A 4 1.13 -6.44 -47.54
CA PHE A 4 0.94 -6.30 -46.10
C PHE A 4 1.76 -7.37 -45.38
N PHE A 5 2.79 -6.95 -44.66
CA PHE A 5 3.43 -7.78 -43.65
C PHE A 5 2.42 -8.07 -42.52
N VAL A 6 2.00 -9.32 -42.39
CA VAL A 6 1.17 -9.80 -41.29
C VAL A 6 2.03 -9.87 -40.02
N CYS A 7 1.82 -8.94 -39.09
CA CYS A 7 2.38 -9.01 -37.75
C CYS A 7 1.65 -10.14 -36.96
N PRO A 8 2.35 -11.14 -36.39
CA PRO A 8 1.69 -12.18 -35.61
C PRO A 8 1.17 -11.58 -34.32
N LYS A 9 -0.12 -11.78 -34.04
CA LYS A 9 -0.77 -11.47 -32.77
C LYS A 9 -0.10 -12.28 -31.64
N ILE A 10 0.89 -11.70 -30.98
CA ILE A 10 1.32 -12.17 -29.66
C ILE A 10 0.15 -11.91 -28.72
N SER A 11 -0.39 -12.97 -28.12
CA SER A 11 -1.54 -12.86 -27.22
C SER A 11 -1.19 -11.95 -26.03
N ASN A 12 -2.08 -11.00 -25.75
CA ASN A 12 -1.95 -9.99 -24.69
C ASN A 12 -1.83 -10.61 -23.27
N ILE A 13 -2.03 -11.92 -23.15
CA ILE A 13 -1.97 -12.70 -21.90
C ILE A 13 -0.51 -13.09 -21.57
N ALA A 14 0.30 -13.44 -22.57
CA ALA A 14 1.69 -13.85 -22.36
C ALA A 14 2.58 -12.66 -21.94
N LEU A 15 2.37 -11.48 -22.50
CA LEU A 15 3.06 -10.24 -22.13
C LEU A 15 2.72 -9.79 -20.70
N LYS A 16 1.45 -9.90 -20.27
CA LYS A 16 1.04 -9.61 -18.89
C LYS A 16 1.66 -10.59 -17.90
N SER A 17 1.82 -11.85 -18.28
CA SER A 17 2.47 -12.88 -17.45
C SER A 17 3.98 -12.64 -17.31
N LEU A 18 4.67 -12.26 -18.39
CA LEU A 18 6.12 -11.98 -18.38
C LEU A 18 6.48 -10.71 -17.58
N VAL A 19 5.72 -9.62 -17.74
CA VAL A 19 5.90 -8.40 -16.95
C VAL A 19 5.61 -8.68 -15.46
N TRP A 20 4.59 -9.50 -15.16
CA TRP A 20 4.28 -9.92 -13.79
C TRP A 20 5.36 -10.84 -13.18
N PHE A 21 5.96 -11.72 -13.98
CA PHE A 21 7.06 -12.59 -13.55
C PHE A 21 8.35 -11.82 -13.25
N MET A 22 8.65 -10.76 -14.00
CA MET A 22 9.87 -9.95 -13.80
C MET A 22 9.80 -9.07 -12.54
N THR A 23 8.62 -8.66 -12.07
CA THR A 23 8.51 -7.73 -10.92
C THR A 23 8.53 -8.42 -9.54
N ILE A 24 8.22 -9.71 -9.45
CA ILE A 24 8.10 -10.43 -8.16
C ILE A 24 9.40 -11.16 -7.77
N LYS A 25 10.33 -11.36 -8.69
CA LYS A 25 11.62 -12.03 -8.45
C LYS A 25 12.84 -11.11 -8.63
N SER A 26 12.71 -9.83 -8.33
CA SER A 26 13.89 -8.97 -8.30
C SER A 26 14.73 -9.32 -7.05
N ASN A 27 15.98 -9.75 -7.25
CA ASN A 27 16.96 -10.00 -6.17
C ASN A 27 17.46 -8.70 -5.50
N LEU A 28 16.61 -7.67 -5.46
CA LEU A 28 16.96 -6.39 -4.87
C LEU A 28 16.92 -6.49 -3.35
N SER A 29 17.98 -5.99 -2.71
CA SER A 29 18.03 -5.81 -1.26
C SER A 29 17.00 -4.77 -0.81
N ILE A 30 16.75 -4.70 0.50
CA ILE A 30 15.84 -3.71 1.09
C ILE A 30 16.34 -2.29 0.83
N GLU A 31 17.65 -2.09 0.91
CA GLU A 31 18.33 -0.83 0.66
C GLU A 31 18.17 -0.40 -0.81
N GLN A 32 18.40 -1.33 -1.75
CA GLN A 32 18.20 -1.04 -3.19
C GLN A 32 16.74 -0.69 -3.52
N ARG A 33 15.79 -1.38 -2.89
CA ARG A 33 14.35 -1.08 -3.05
C ARG A 33 14.00 0.31 -2.53
N LEU A 34 14.52 0.67 -1.36
CA LEU A 34 14.32 2.01 -0.79
C LEU A 34 14.99 3.08 -1.61
N GLU A 35 16.18 2.83 -2.16
CA GLU A 35 16.86 3.78 -3.04
C GLU A 35 16.05 4.04 -4.31
N LEU A 36 15.45 3.01 -4.92
CA LEU A 36 14.54 3.18 -6.05
C LEU A 36 13.29 4.00 -5.69
N VAL A 37 12.78 3.88 -4.46
CA VAL A 37 11.70 4.75 -3.98
C VAL A 37 12.20 6.18 -3.77
N CYS A 38 13.41 6.38 -3.24
CA CYS A 38 14.02 7.70 -3.09
C CYS A 38 14.19 8.39 -4.45
N GLU A 39 14.68 7.68 -5.47
CA GLU A 39 14.78 8.18 -6.85
C GLU A 39 13.42 8.60 -7.42
N ALA A 40 12.37 7.81 -7.17
CA ALA A 40 11.01 8.17 -7.58
C ALA A 40 10.52 9.46 -6.90
N ILE A 41 10.81 9.64 -5.61
CA ILE A 41 10.49 10.87 -4.87
C ILE A 41 11.23 12.07 -5.48
N ARG A 42 12.56 11.97 -5.68
CA ARG A 42 13.39 13.03 -6.30
C ARG A 42 12.87 13.42 -7.68
N TYR A 43 12.54 12.44 -8.51
CA TYR A 43 11.94 12.67 -9.83
C TYR A 43 10.61 13.43 -9.72
N CYS A 44 9.71 12.98 -8.86
CA CYS A 44 8.40 13.61 -8.69
C CYS A 44 8.52 15.04 -8.16
N GLN A 45 9.45 15.30 -7.24
CA GLN A 45 9.77 16.64 -6.73
C GLN A 45 10.28 17.56 -7.84
N LYS A 46 11.21 17.05 -8.67
CA LYS A 46 11.73 17.80 -9.82
C LYS A 46 10.62 18.23 -10.77
N VAL A 47 9.77 17.30 -11.22
CA VAL A 47 8.70 17.64 -12.18
C VAL A 47 7.62 18.52 -11.56
N ARG A 48 7.31 18.35 -10.27
CA ARG A 48 6.43 19.27 -9.53
C ARG A 48 6.98 20.70 -9.54
N ASN A 49 8.28 20.86 -9.30
CA ASN A 49 8.94 22.18 -9.32
C ASN A 49 8.98 22.81 -10.71
N MET A 50 8.88 21.99 -11.78
CA MET A 50 8.71 22.45 -13.16
C MET A 50 7.25 22.82 -13.50
N GLY A 51 6.33 22.80 -12.53
CA GLY A 51 4.93 23.17 -12.72
C GLY A 51 4.00 22.01 -13.10
N MET A 52 4.48 20.76 -13.04
CA MET A 52 3.65 19.60 -13.38
C MET A 52 2.58 19.32 -12.31
N VAL A 53 1.33 19.17 -12.75
CA VAL A 53 0.19 18.88 -11.86
C VAL A 53 0.29 17.48 -11.22
N LYS A 54 -0.26 17.32 -10.01
CA LYS A 54 -0.23 16.06 -9.23
C LYS A 54 -0.71 14.83 -10.00
N ALA A 55 -1.71 15.00 -10.86
CA ALA A 55 -2.23 13.91 -11.69
C ALA A 55 -1.17 13.29 -12.62
N ALA A 56 -0.18 14.07 -13.07
CA ALA A 56 0.84 13.61 -14.01
C ALA A 56 2.00 12.85 -13.33
N TRP A 57 2.35 13.18 -12.08
CA TRP A 57 3.47 12.52 -11.37
C TRP A 57 3.04 11.56 -10.25
N SER A 58 1.81 11.65 -9.72
CA SER A 58 1.37 10.80 -8.60
C SER A 58 1.45 9.30 -8.89
N LYS A 59 1.21 8.90 -10.15
CA LYS A 59 1.37 7.49 -10.57
C LYS A 59 2.83 7.05 -10.59
N ALA A 60 3.73 7.94 -11.04
CA ALA A 60 5.17 7.68 -11.03
C ALA A 60 5.75 7.54 -9.61
N LEU A 61 5.11 8.18 -8.60
CA LEU A 61 5.44 7.95 -7.19
C LEU A 61 4.84 6.63 -6.66
N ARG A 62 3.58 6.35 -6.99
CA ARG A 62 2.85 5.21 -6.44
C ARG A 62 3.40 3.86 -6.87
N GLU A 63 3.79 3.71 -8.14
CA GLU A 63 4.22 2.42 -8.68
C GLU A 63 5.52 1.90 -8.04
N PRO A 64 6.58 2.70 -7.87
CA PRO A 64 7.78 2.29 -7.13
C PRO A 64 7.45 1.86 -5.70
N ILE A 65 6.63 2.61 -4.97
CA ILE A 65 6.20 2.22 -3.61
C ILE A 65 5.45 0.88 -3.63
N PHE A 66 4.52 0.71 -4.56
CA PHE A 66 3.72 -0.49 -4.70
C PHE A 66 4.57 -1.74 -5.00
N PHE A 67 5.47 -1.65 -5.98
CA PHE A 67 6.25 -2.81 -6.42
C PHE A 67 7.53 -3.05 -5.59
N MET A 68 8.20 -1.99 -5.16
CA MET A 68 9.46 -2.10 -4.40
C MET A 68 9.23 -2.34 -2.92
N TRP A 69 8.13 -1.82 -2.35
CA TRP A 69 7.85 -1.91 -0.91
C TRP A 69 6.58 -2.70 -0.57
N GLU A 70 5.40 -2.26 -1.01
CA GLU A 70 4.10 -2.83 -0.59
C GLU A 70 3.99 -4.31 -0.94
N ARG A 71 4.30 -4.67 -2.19
CA ARG A 71 4.12 -6.02 -2.74
C ARG A 71 5.42 -6.79 -2.95
N ARG A 72 6.52 -6.34 -2.32
CA ARG A 72 7.84 -6.95 -2.48
C ARG A 72 7.89 -8.46 -2.21
N ASN A 73 6.97 -8.95 -1.37
CA ASN A 73 6.89 -10.36 -0.96
C ASN A 73 5.62 -11.09 -1.45
N GLY A 74 4.89 -10.53 -2.43
CA GLY A 74 3.83 -11.29 -3.12
C GLY A 74 2.59 -10.53 -3.58
N GLY A 75 1.44 -11.21 -3.47
CA GLY A 75 0.14 -10.69 -3.86
C GLY A 75 -0.42 -9.67 -2.87
N LYS A 76 -1.46 -8.93 -3.28
CA LYS A 76 -2.18 -8.03 -2.37
C LYS A 76 -2.69 -8.74 -1.11
N ARG A 77 -3.17 -9.99 -1.25
CA ARG A 77 -3.64 -10.83 -0.13
C ARG A 77 -2.57 -11.10 0.93
N THR A 78 -1.33 -11.32 0.50
CA THR A 78 -0.21 -11.62 1.40
C THR A 78 0.51 -10.35 1.86
N ALA A 79 0.24 -9.21 1.21
CA ALA A 79 0.76 -7.88 1.57
C ALA A 79 -0.09 -7.17 2.63
N ALA A 80 -1.41 -7.42 2.67
CA ALA A 80 -2.28 -6.87 3.71
C ALA A 80 -1.92 -7.44 5.09
N GLN A 81 -1.57 -6.57 6.03
CA GLN A 81 -1.20 -6.95 7.39
C GLN A 81 -2.41 -7.32 8.24
N PHE A 82 -3.57 -6.73 7.94
CA PHE A 82 -4.80 -6.91 8.71
C PHE A 82 -5.99 -7.27 7.81
N GLN A 83 -6.99 -7.92 8.39
CA GLN A 83 -8.28 -8.15 7.75
C GLN A 83 -9.40 -7.78 8.73
N SER A 84 -10.52 -7.26 8.21
CA SER A 84 -11.69 -7.04 9.06
C SER A 84 -12.28 -8.38 9.50
N LEU A 85 -12.95 -8.39 10.65
CA LEU A 85 -13.61 -9.60 11.16
C LEU A 85 -14.62 -10.14 10.13
N ASN A 86 -15.33 -9.25 9.42
CA ASN A 86 -16.31 -9.64 8.40
C ASN A 86 -15.68 -10.15 7.10
N ALA A 87 -14.40 -9.82 6.85
CA ALA A 87 -13.64 -10.32 5.71
C ALA A 87 -12.96 -11.68 5.99
N SER A 88 -12.92 -12.11 7.26
CA SER A 88 -12.34 -13.38 7.66
C SER A 88 -13.04 -14.55 6.94
N GLY A 89 -12.25 -15.52 6.47
CA GLY A 89 -12.75 -16.66 5.70
C GLY A 89 -13.19 -16.38 4.26
N ARG A 90 -13.32 -15.11 3.83
CA ARG A 90 -13.75 -14.79 2.45
C ARG A 90 -12.64 -14.98 1.42
N ASP A 91 -13.06 -15.34 0.22
CA ASP A 91 -12.15 -15.60 -0.90
C ASP A 91 -11.94 -14.41 -1.83
N TRP A 92 -10.71 -14.31 -2.33
CA TRP A 92 -10.35 -13.36 -3.37
C TRP A 92 -10.92 -13.82 -4.71
N GLY A 93 -11.66 -12.95 -5.39
CA GLY A 93 -12.26 -13.23 -6.70
C GLY A 93 -13.78 -13.24 -6.71
N SER A 94 -14.43 -13.44 -5.56
CA SER A 94 -15.88 -13.27 -5.38
C SER A 94 -16.35 -11.82 -5.57
N ARG A 95 -15.41 -10.88 -5.64
CA ARG A 95 -15.63 -9.43 -5.63
C ARG A 95 -16.36 -8.97 -4.35
N GLU A 96 -16.22 -9.68 -3.24
CA GLU A 96 -16.83 -9.29 -1.96
C GLU A 96 -15.88 -8.54 -1.02
N ILE A 97 -14.59 -8.61 -1.29
CA ILE A 97 -13.54 -8.00 -0.49
C ILE A 97 -12.80 -6.91 -1.27
N VAL A 98 -12.24 -5.96 -0.53
CA VAL A 98 -11.52 -4.80 -1.01
C VAL A 98 -10.16 -4.77 -0.34
N TYR A 99 -9.14 -4.49 -1.15
CA TYR A 99 -7.79 -4.20 -0.66
C TYR A 99 -7.67 -2.70 -0.47
N ASP A 100 -7.29 -2.30 0.72
CA ASP A 100 -7.42 -0.92 1.16
C ASP A 100 -6.22 -0.48 2.00
N HIS A 101 -5.95 0.83 2.00
CA HIS A 101 -4.81 1.45 2.69
C HIS A 101 -5.29 2.14 3.95
N ALA A 102 -5.08 1.56 5.13
CA ALA A 102 -5.60 2.03 6.42
C ALA A 102 -5.41 3.54 6.62
N VAL A 103 -4.22 4.05 6.29
CA VAL A 103 -3.98 5.47 6.04
C VAL A 103 -4.06 5.72 4.52
N PRO A 104 -4.92 6.63 4.03
CA PRO A 104 -5.04 6.93 2.61
C PRO A 104 -3.69 7.26 1.97
N PHE A 105 -3.46 6.71 0.77
CA PHE A 105 -2.21 6.92 0.03
C PHE A 105 -1.91 8.41 -0.22
N THR A 106 -2.93 9.26 -0.26
CA THR A 106 -2.77 10.72 -0.35
C THR A 106 -1.94 11.27 0.82
N SER A 107 -2.26 10.90 2.06
CA SER A 107 -1.49 11.33 3.24
C SER A 107 -0.05 10.81 3.19
N LEU A 108 0.15 9.53 2.82
CA LEU A 108 1.49 8.98 2.60
C LEU A 108 2.27 9.76 1.53
N SER A 109 1.62 10.07 0.39
CA SER A 109 2.26 10.78 -0.71
C SER A 109 2.66 12.20 -0.33
N ASP A 110 1.86 12.87 0.49
CA ASP A 110 2.13 14.25 0.89
C ASP A 110 3.33 14.32 1.84
N ASP A 111 3.43 13.38 2.80
CA ASP A 111 4.59 13.24 3.68
C ASP A 111 5.88 12.96 2.88
N LEU A 112 5.84 11.99 1.96
CA LEU A 112 7.02 11.62 1.17
C LEU A 112 7.49 12.78 0.28
N MET A 113 6.55 13.53 -0.29
CA MET A 113 6.86 14.68 -1.15
C MET A 113 7.37 15.90 -0.37
N ALA A 114 7.12 15.97 0.94
CA ALA A 114 7.60 17.03 1.83
C ALA A 114 9.06 16.83 2.28
N ILE A 115 9.65 15.65 2.07
CA ILE A 115 11.05 15.38 2.45
C ILE A 115 12.00 16.19 1.56
N ALA A 116 12.76 17.13 2.12
CA ALA A 116 13.68 17.95 1.34
C ALA A 116 14.79 17.15 0.63
N ASN A 117 15.32 16.11 1.30
CA ASN A 117 16.31 15.20 0.74
C ASN A 117 15.95 13.75 1.12
N PRO A 118 15.28 12.98 0.24
CA PRO A 118 14.85 11.63 0.55
C PRO A 118 16.07 10.73 0.75
N LYS A 119 16.12 10.08 1.92
CA LYS A 119 17.10 9.06 2.28
C LYS A 119 16.39 7.75 2.63
N PRO A 120 16.98 6.58 2.37
CA PRO A 120 16.34 5.28 2.60
C PRO A 120 15.73 5.11 3.99
N GLU A 121 16.39 5.61 5.03
CA GLU A 121 16.00 5.42 6.44
C GLU A 121 14.74 6.22 6.78
N VAL A 122 14.70 7.49 6.33
CA VAL A 122 13.55 8.39 6.52
C VAL A 122 12.35 7.90 5.72
N VAL A 123 12.57 7.49 4.47
CA VAL A 123 11.53 6.94 3.61
C VAL A 123 10.97 5.65 4.21
N ARG A 124 11.84 4.79 4.76
CA ARG A 124 11.44 3.56 5.44
C ARG A 124 10.54 3.84 6.63
N GLU A 125 10.90 4.77 7.52
CA GLU A 125 10.08 5.13 8.68
C GLU A 125 8.65 5.53 8.28
N ILE A 126 8.53 6.41 7.28
CA ILE A 126 7.23 6.88 6.80
C ILE A 126 6.42 5.72 6.19
N LEU A 127 7.07 4.88 5.36
CA LEU A 127 6.42 3.71 4.76
C LEU A 127 6.00 2.69 5.83
N ASP A 128 6.84 2.41 6.82
CA ASP A 128 6.53 1.45 7.87
C ASP A 128 5.38 1.93 8.77
N LYS A 129 5.30 3.23 9.04
CA LYS A 129 4.22 3.86 9.82
C LYS A 129 2.90 3.95 9.06
N LYS A 130 2.92 4.48 7.83
CA LYS A 130 1.69 4.85 7.10
C LYS A 130 1.23 3.84 6.06
N LEU A 131 2.10 2.99 5.51
CA LEU A 131 1.72 2.00 4.51
C LEU A 131 1.19 0.72 5.18
N VAL A 132 0.09 0.87 5.91
CA VAL A 132 -0.68 -0.22 6.52
C VAL A 132 -1.82 -0.58 5.56
N CYS A 133 -1.85 -1.84 5.16
CA CYS A 133 -2.78 -2.38 4.19
C CYS A 133 -3.73 -3.38 4.86
N CYS A 134 -4.98 -3.30 4.47
CA CYS A 134 -6.10 -4.00 5.09
C CYS A 134 -6.93 -4.73 4.02
N VAL A 135 -7.57 -5.82 4.42
CA VAL A 135 -8.67 -6.42 3.67
C VAL A 135 -9.97 -6.11 4.39
N ILE A 136 -10.90 -5.46 3.71
CA ILE A 136 -12.25 -5.19 4.20
C ILE A 136 -13.28 -5.80 3.26
N THR A 137 -14.53 -5.88 3.67
CA THR A 137 -15.63 -6.23 2.78
C THR A 137 -16.07 -5.02 1.94
N LYS A 138 -16.78 -5.27 0.83
CA LYS A 138 -17.41 -4.21 0.04
C LYS A 138 -18.45 -3.41 0.82
N ASP A 139 -19.09 -4.01 1.81
CA ASP A 139 -20.13 -3.34 2.59
C ASP A 139 -19.49 -2.33 3.55
N GLU A 140 -18.36 -2.71 4.13
CA GLU A 140 -17.50 -1.84 4.93
C GLU A 140 -16.88 -0.72 4.09
N ASP A 141 -16.42 -1.00 2.88
CA ASP A 141 -15.97 0.03 1.92
C ASP A 141 -17.08 1.04 1.61
N ARG A 142 -18.32 0.57 1.39
CA ARG A 142 -19.48 1.45 1.21
C ARG A 142 -19.79 2.28 2.46
N ALA A 143 -19.60 1.73 3.66
CA ALA A 143 -19.75 2.49 4.91
C ALA A 143 -18.72 3.63 5.00
N LEU A 144 -17.45 3.38 4.62
CA LEU A 144 -16.41 4.41 4.55
C LEU A 144 -16.74 5.50 3.52
N ILE A 145 -17.23 5.11 2.33
CA ILE A 145 -17.68 6.05 1.30
C ILE A 145 -18.82 6.92 1.83
N LYS A 146 -19.83 6.32 2.48
CA LYS A 146 -20.97 7.04 3.06
C LYS A 146 -20.53 8.04 4.14
N ALA A 147 -19.48 7.71 4.90
CA ALA A 147 -18.88 8.59 5.90
C ALA A 147 -17.91 9.63 5.31
N GLY A 148 -17.60 9.60 4.01
CA GLY A 148 -16.60 10.48 3.39
C GLY A 148 -15.15 10.13 3.71
N LEU A 149 -14.89 8.92 4.22
CA LEU A 149 -13.58 8.46 4.74
C LEU A 149 -12.89 7.45 3.82
N ASN A 150 -13.40 7.25 2.60
CA ASN A 150 -12.80 6.37 1.60
C ASN A 150 -11.42 6.85 1.11
N SER A 151 -11.13 8.16 1.25
CA SER A 151 -9.92 8.79 0.72
C SER A 151 -9.27 9.79 1.68
N LYS A 152 -9.76 9.88 2.91
CA LYS A 152 -9.32 10.83 3.94
C LYS A 152 -9.31 10.18 5.32
N MET A 153 -8.49 10.72 6.21
CA MET A 153 -8.57 10.40 7.64
C MET A 153 -9.64 11.27 8.30
N PRO A 154 -10.22 10.83 9.43
CA PRO A 154 -11.11 11.66 10.22
C PRO A 154 -10.41 12.95 10.67
N GLU A 155 -11.16 14.04 10.86
CA GLU A 155 -10.60 15.33 11.28
C GLU A 155 -9.88 15.24 12.63
N ALA A 156 -10.37 14.39 13.54
CA ALA A 156 -9.80 14.16 14.86
C ALA A 156 -8.64 13.13 14.86
N TRP A 157 -8.08 12.78 13.70
CA TRP A 157 -6.98 11.81 13.64
C TRP A 157 -5.67 12.41 14.18
N ASP A 158 -5.03 11.70 15.09
CA ASP A 158 -3.78 12.07 15.77
C ASP A 158 -2.51 11.86 14.92
N GLY A 159 -2.64 11.23 13.75
CA GLY A 159 -1.50 10.87 12.89
C GLY A 159 -0.81 9.57 13.29
N GLU A 160 -1.29 8.89 14.33
CA GLU A 160 -0.68 7.68 14.89
C GLU A 160 -1.52 6.44 14.63
N ASP A 161 -2.83 6.45 14.92
CA ASP A 161 -3.67 5.26 14.78
C ASP A 161 -4.06 5.00 13.32
N PRO A 162 -3.49 3.98 12.63
CA PRO A 162 -3.84 3.71 11.24
C PRO A 162 -5.29 3.26 11.07
N PHE A 163 -5.96 2.82 12.14
CA PHE A 163 -7.33 2.32 12.09
C PHE A 163 -8.40 3.36 12.40
N ALA A 164 -8.02 4.63 12.63
CA ALA A 164 -8.95 5.66 13.08
C ALA A 164 -10.22 5.78 12.19
N ARG A 165 -10.06 5.75 10.86
CA ARG A 165 -11.20 5.81 9.93
C ARG A 165 -12.13 4.61 10.04
N TYR A 166 -11.58 3.42 10.27
CA TYR A 166 -12.37 2.20 10.41
C TYR A 166 -13.15 2.17 11.72
N LYS A 167 -12.51 2.61 12.82
CA LYS A 167 -13.15 2.74 14.13
C LYS A 167 -14.36 3.67 14.07
N SER A 168 -14.26 4.76 13.31
CA SER A 168 -15.36 5.74 13.16
C SER A 168 -16.63 5.16 12.51
N VAL A 169 -16.52 4.06 11.77
CA VAL A 169 -17.65 3.34 11.14
C VAL A 169 -17.86 1.94 11.71
N GLY A 170 -17.27 1.64 12.87
CA GLY A 170 -17.49 0.40 13.62
C GLY A 170 -16.81 -0.85 13.04
N ILE A 171 -15.82 -0.70 12.16
CA ILE A 171 -15.09 -1.84 11.58
C ILE A 171 -13.99 -2.30 12.54
N LYS A 172 -13.94 -3.60 12.82
CA LYS A 172 -12.95 -4.25 13.68
C LYS A 172 -11.99 -5.11 12.87
N PHE A 173 -10.75 -5.18 13.30
CA PHE A 173 -9.66 -5.87 12.61
C PHE A 173 -9.03 -6.97 13.45
N GLU A 174 -8.47 -7.96 12.74
CA GLU A 174 -7.56 -8.97 13.26
C GLU A 174 -6.31 -9.06 12.35
N PRO A 175 -5.17 -9.59 12.86
CA PRO A 175 -4.03 -9.89 12.01
C PRO A 175 -4.43 -10.83 10.87
N ASN A 176 -3.98 -10.53 9.65
CA ASN A 176 -4.26 -11.39 8.51
C ASN A 176 -3.39 -12.67 8.59
N PRO A 177 -3.97 -13.88 8.72
CA PRO A 177 -3.20 -15.12 8.85
C PRO A 177 -2.37 -15.46 7.59
N ARG A 178 -2.63 -14.77 6.48
CA ARG A 178 -1.89 -14.93 5.21
C ARG A 178 -0.75 -13.92 5.06
N TRP A 179 -0.59 -13.01 6.03
CA TRP A 179 0.55 -12.11 6.07
C TRP A 179 1.79 -12.91 6.47
N LYS A 180 2.78 -12.95 5.58
CA LYS A 180 3.95 -13.82 5.68
C LYS A 180 5.23 -13.08 6.08
N TYR A 181 5.13 -11.91 6.72
CA TYR A 181 6.32 -11.11 7.03
C TYR A 181 6.41 -10.80 8.52
N GLU A 182 7.62 -10.93 9.05
CA GLU A 182 8.01 -10.60 10.42
C GLU A 182 7.65 -9.15 10.78
N PRO A 183 7.40 -8.86 12.07
CA PRO A 183 6.95 -7.56 12.53
C PRO A 183 7.91 -6.45 12.10
N ARG A 184 7.37 -5.44 11.42
CA ARG A 184 7.96 -4.08 11.38
C ARG A 184 8.17 -3.71 12.85
N ASN A 185 9.42 -3.76 13.32
CA ASN A 185 9.93 -3.52 14.67
C ASN A 185 8.87 -3.43 15.79
N ARG A 186 8.94 -4.32 16.79
CA ARG A 186 8.31 -4.20 18.12
C ARG A 186 8.28 -2.74 18.61
N ILE A 187 7.19 -2.03 18.35
CA ILE A 187 6.77 -0.81 19.06
C ILE A 187 5.24 -0.89 19.21
N ILE A 188 4.76 -2.01 19.74
CA ILE A 188 3.50 -2.04 20.51
C ILE A 188 3.79 -2.95 21.72
N SER A 189 4.73 -2.53 22.57
CA SER A 189 4.80 -2.99 23.95
C SER A 189 4.00 -2.01 24.81
N SER A 190 2.69 -2.28 24.94
CA SER A 190 1.87 -1.95 26.13
C SER A 190 0.38 -2.11 25.79
N VAL A 191 -0.04 -3.36 25.62
CA VAL A 191 -1.33 -3.73 26.20
C VAL A 191 -0.98 -4.61 27.39
N SER A 192 -1.06 -3.97 28.54
CA SER A 192 -1.10 -4.50 29.89
C SER A 192 -1.69 -5.91 30.00
N SER A 193 -0.92 -6.81 30.61
CA SER A 193 -1.48 -7.81 31.51
C SER A 193 -0.72 -7.72 32.83
N ASP A 194 -1.13 -6.74 33.64
CA ASP A 194 -1.11 -6.91 35.08
C ASP A 194 -1.95 -8.14 35.41
N THR A 195 -1.26 -9.24 35.72
CA THR A 195 -1.76 -10.24 36.67
C THR A 195 -0.54 -10.79 37.38
N SER A 196 -0.22 -10.18 38.52
CA SER A 196 0.62 -10.77 39.54
C SER A 196 -0.26 -11.68 40.41
N PRO A 197 0.04 -12.99 40.55
CA PRO A 197 -0.57 -13.79 41.59
C PRO A 197 0.41 -14.00 42.77
N ALA A 198 -0.11 -13.67 43.95
CA ALA A 198 0.26 -14.07 45.31
C ALA A 198 1.68 -13.75 45.84
#